data_AF-A0A4Q6E5Q4-F1
#
_entry.id   AF-A0A4Q6E5Q4-F1
#
_cell.length_a   1.000
_cell.length_b   1.000
_cell.length_c   1.000
_cell.angle_alpha   90.00
_cell.angle_beta   90.00
_cell.angle_gamma   90.00
#
_symmetry.space_group_name_H-M   'P 1'
#
loop_
_entity.id
_entity.type
_entity.pdbx_description
1 polymer ?
#
loop_
_entity_poly.entity_id
_entity_poly.type
_entity_poly.pdbx_seq_one_letter_code
_entity_poly.pdbx_strand_id
1 'polypeptide(L)' 'MNTQVIIVFILFAAAVIYAGRLLYKSLFVKKGCGSNCKCGVDFSQADPGKTK' A
#
# COMPACT_ATOMS: atom_id res chain seq x y z
N MET A 1 20.81 24.08 -20.53
CA MET A 1 19.66 23.15 -20.61
C MET A 1 20.06 21.78 -20.07
N ASN A 2 20.23 21.64 -18.75
CA ASN A 2 20.55 20.36 -18.08
C ASN A 2 20.01 20.33 -16.65
N THR A 3 20.05 21.48 -15.96
CA THR A 3 19.51 21.61 -14.60
C THR A 3 18.00 21.39 -14.52
N GLN A 4 17.23 21.86 -15.51
CA GLN A 4 15.78 21.61 -15.57
C GLN A 4 15.47 20.11 -15.68
N VAL A 5 16.23 19.37 -16.51
CA VAL A 5 16.06 17.93 -16.69
C VAL A 5 16.35 17.17 -15.39
N ILE A 6 17.41 17.57 -14.67
CA ILE A 6 17.77 16.99 -13.37
C ILE A 6 16.65 17.20 -12.34
N ILE A 7 16.09 18.41 -12.27
CA ILE A 7 14.99 18.73 -11.34
C ILE A 7 13.75 17.89 -11.63
N VAL A 8 13.37 17.79 -12.92
CA VAL A 8 12.22 16.96 -13.34
C VAL A 8 12.45 15.49 -13.02
N PHE A 9 13.67 14.99 -13.26
CA PHE A 9 14.03 13.60 -12.96
C PHE A 9 13.93 13.29 -11.46
N ILE A 10 14.41 14.19 -10.59
CA ILE A 10 14.32 14.00 -9.13
C ILE A 10 12.86 13.98 -8.68
N LEU A 11 12.03 14.91 -9.17
CA LEU A 11 10.60 14.94 -8.87
C LEU A 11 9.90 13.65 -9.30
N PHE A 12 10.20 13.17 -10.50
CA PHE A 12 9.65 11.93 -11.02
C PHE A 12 10.09 10.72 -10.19
N ALA A 13 11.38 10.61 -9.86
CA ALA A 13 11.89 9.53 -9.01
C ALA A 13 11.23 9.53 -7.62
N ALA A 14 11.04 10.72 -7.01
CA ALA A 14 10.35 10.84 -5.73
C ALA A 14 8.89 10.34 -5.81
N ALA A 15 8.17 10.70 -6.88
CA ALA A 15 6.80 10.23 -7.10
C ALA A 15 6.72 8.71 -7.27
N VAL A 16 7.61 8.12 -8.08
CA VAL A 16 7.69 6.66 -8.27
C VAL A 16 8.01 5.94 -6.96
N ILE A 17 8.96 6.45 -6.17
CA ILE A 17 9.31 5.85 -4.87
C ILE A 17 8.11 5.92 -3.90
N TYR A 18 7.39 7.05 -3.86
CA TYR A 18 6.22 7.20 -2.99
C TYR A 18 5.10 6.24 -3.40
N ALA A 19 4.75 6.20 -4.68
CA ALA A 19 3.72 5.32 -5.20
C ALA A 19 4.11 3.84 -5.02
N GLY A 20 5.36 3.48 -5.31
CA GLY A 20 5.90 2.14 -5.10
C GLY A 20 5.84 1.71 -3.64
N ARG A 21 6.19 2.59 -2.69
CA ARG A 21 6.04 2.31 -1.24
C ARG A 21 4.58 2.13 -0.83
N LEU A 22 3.67 2.96 -1.36
CA LEU A 22 2.24 2.84 -1.09
C LEU A 22 1.70 1.50 -1.56
N LEU A 23 1.98 1.13 -2.81
CA LEU A 23 1.59 -0.15 -3.41
C LEU A 23 2.23 -1.34 -2.68
N TYR A 24 3.52 -1.26 -2.36
CA TYR A 24 4.22 -2.31 -1.61
C TYR A 24 3.58 -2.54 -0.24
N LYS A 25 3.20 -1.47 0.45
CA LYS A 25 2.51 -1.55 1.75
C LYS A 25 1.08 -2.10 1.60
N SER A 26 0.37 -1.78 0.53
CA SER A 26 -0.97 -2.30 0.25
C SER A 26 -0.99 -3.78 -0.11
N LEU A 27 0.04 -4.29 -0.78
CA LEU A 27 0.08 -5.66 -1.29
C LEU A 27 0.85 -6.64 -0.39
N PHE A 28 1.92 -6.18 0.27
CA PHE A 28 2.86 -7.06 0.98
C PHE A 28 2.79 -6.97 2.50
N VAL A 29 2.09 -5.98 3.09
CA VAL A 29 1.91 -5.94 4.54
C VAL A 29 0.84 -6.97 4.93
N LYS A 30 1.29 -8.07 5.56
CA LYS A 30 0.40 -9.11 6.08
C LYS A 30 -0.27 -8.59 7.35
N LYS A 31 -1.60 -8.44 7.30
CA LYS A 31 -2.54 -8.00 8.37
C LYS A 31 -2.58 -6.48 8.61
N GLY A 32 -3.60 -5.82 8.07
CA GLY A 32 -3.98 -4.49 8.49
C GLY A 32 -4.69 -3.68 7.41
N CYS A 33 -5.97 -4.00 7.19
CA CYS A 33 -6.92 -3.06 6.60
C CYS A 33 -6.72 -1.69 7.29
N GLY A 34 -6.35 -0.66 6.53
CA GLY A 34 -6.09 0.67 7.10
C GLY A 34 -7.31 1.16 7.88
N SER A 35 -7.08 1.85 9.00
CA SER A 35 -8.05 2.26 10.05
C SER A 35 -9.41 2.85 9.60
N ASN A 36 -9.62 3.16 8.31
CA ASN A 36 -10.88 3.67 7.75
C ASN A 36 -11.29 3.06 6.40
N CYS A 37 -10.76 1.90 6.04
CA CYS A 37 -11.15 1.20 4.82
C CYS A 37 -12.51 0.51 5.03
N LYS A 38 -13.57 1.11 4.47
CA LYS A 38 -14.86 0.48 4.16
C LYS A 38 -14.70 -0.57 3.04
N CYS A 39 -13.65 -1.40 3.14
CA CYS A 39 -13.38 -2.51 2.25
C CYS A 39 -14.43 -3.57 2.51
N GLY A 40 -15.52 -3.51 1.75
CA GLY A 40 -16.48 -4.59 1.65
C GLY A 40 -15.81 -5.79 1.02
N VAL A 41 -15.25 -6.66 1.85
CA VAL A 41 -15.12 -8.10 1.62
C VAL A 41 -14.93 -8.74 2.99
N ASP A 42 -16.04 -9.32 3.46
CA ASP A 42 -16.18 -10.15 4.65
C ASP A 42 -15.42 -11.47 4.42
N PHE A 43 -14.25 -11.62 5.06
CA PHE A 43 -13.48 -12.87 5.04
C PHE A 43 -13.82 -13.70 6.26
N SER A 44 -14.93 -14.43 6.16
CA SER A 44 -15.30 -15.56 7.02
C SER A 44 -15.65 -15.17 8.47
N GLN A 45 -16.65 -15.76 9.12
CA GLN A 45 -16.70 -17.22 9.39
C GLN A 45 -15.33 -17.83 9.80
N ALA A 46 -14.33 -17.00 10.13
CA ALA A 46 -13.05 -17.40 10.68
C ALA A 46 -13.18 -17.56 12.20
N ASP A 47 -14.19 -18.33 12.59
CA ASP A 47 -14.24 -19.06 13.84
C ASP A 47 -14.57 -20.51 13.48
N PRO A 48 -13.59 -21.39 13.20
CA PRO A 48 -13.67 -22.74 13.73
C PRO A 48 -13.41 -22.66 15.24
N GLY A 49 -14.36 -22.05 15.95
CA GLY A 49 -14.32 -21.95 17.37
C GLY A 49 -14.31 -23.35 17.98
N LYS A 50 -13.38 -23.54 18.92
CA LYS A 50 -13.62 -24.25 20.19
C LYS A 50 -13.85 -25.77 20.06
N THR A 51 -12.76 -26.52 20.17
CA THR A 51 -12.74 -27.87 20.73
C THR A 51 -13.46 -27.85 22.08
N LYS A 52 -14.61 -28.53 22.18
CA LYS A 52 -15.13 -29.13 23.40
C LYS A 52 -15.21 -30.63 23.17
#